data_AF-A0A2G5L1Y6-F1
#
_entry.id   AF-A0A2G5L1Y6-F1
#
_cell.length_a   1.000
_cell.length_b   1.000
_cell.length_c   1.000
_cell.angle_alpha   90.00
_cell.angle_beta   90.00
_cell.angle_gamma   90.00
#
_symmetry.space_group_name_H-M   'P 1'
#
loop_
_entity.id
_entity.type
_entity.pdbx_description
1 polymer ?
#
loop_
_entity_poly.entity_id
_entity_poly.type
_entity_poly.pdbx_seq_one_letter_code
_entity_poly.pdbx_strand_id
1 'polypeptide(L)'
;MPKNGQLSELRTDTISVNSDKWNRLQQFANDHSSDWESTPASYNSDFYIRQGNFSLMGWNNGTSVVVNFIDTNGQANQLTRSVKPGELDFLTE
;
A
#
# COMPACT_ATOMS: atom_id res chain seq x y z
N MET A 1 -34.67 -3.18 -5.73
CA MET A 1 -33.77 -2.21 -5.06
C MET A 1 -33.69 -2.54 -3.58
N PRO A 2 -32.52 -2.94 -3.04
CA PRO A 2 -32.24 -2.77 -1.63
C PRO A 2 -31.47 -1.46 -1.40
N LYS A 3 -31.90 -0.72 -0.37
CA LYS A 3 -31.19 0.38 0.26
C LYS A 3 -30.05 -0.18 1.12
N ASN A 4 -28.90 0.47 1.12
CA ASN A 4 -28.17 0.95 2.31
C ASN A 4 -26.73 1.29 1.93
N GLY A 5 -26.41 2.58 1.94
CA GLY A 5 -25.04 3.09 1.90
C GLY A 5 -24.34 2.77 3.21
N GLN A 6 -23.99 1.51 3.40
CA GLN A 6 -23.09 1.10 4.47
C GLN A 6 -21.68 1.50 4.00
N LEU A 7 -21.22 2.68 4.45
CA LEU A 7 -19.81 3.01 4.39
C LEU A 7 -19.08 1.87 5.10
N SER A 8 -18.10 1.25 4.43
CA SER A 8 -17.32 0.18 5.05
C SER A 8 -16.75 0.64 6.39
N GLU A 9 -16.77 -0.23 7.38
CA GLU A 9 -16.12 0.06 8.66
C GLU A 9 -14.62 0.18 8.42
N LEU A 10 -14.10 1.41 8.50
CA LEU A 10 -12.67 1.68 8.43
C LEU A 10 -11.99 1.06 9.65
N ARG A 11 -11.33 -0.08 9.44
CA ARG A 11 -10.45 -0.69 10.44
C ARG A 11 -9.06 -0.06 10.35
N THR A 12 -8.53 0.40 11.48
CA THR A 12 -7.17 0.93 11.57
C THR A 12 -6.37 0.06 12.53
N ASP A 13 -5.30 -0.55 12.03
CA ASP A 13 -4.34 -1.32 12.82
C ASP A 13 -2.96 -0.67 12.74
N THR A 14 -2.16 -0.80 13.79
CA THR A 14 -0.80 -0.27 13.84
C THR A 14 0.20 -1.37 13.50
N ILE A 15 1.04 -1.14 12.49
CA ILE A 15 2.22 -1.99 12.24
C ILE A 15 3.34 -1.50 13.14
N SER A 16 3.62 -2.22 14.22
CA SER A 16 4.73 -1.88 15.11
C SER A 16 6.07 -2.08 14.40
N VAL A 17 7.00 -1.14 14.61
CA VAL A 17 8.38 -1.26 14.12
C VAL A 17 9.00 -2.55 14.66
N ASN A 18 9.76 -3.24 13.80
CA ASN A 18 10.40 -4.54 14.05
C ASN A 18 9.43 -5.74 14.26
N SER A 19 8.12 -5.56 14.10
CA SER A 19 7.19 -6.70 14.03
C SER A 19 7.42 -7.55 12.78
N ASP A 20 6.93 -8.79 12.78
CA ASP A 20 6.99 -9.65 11.59
C ASP A 20 6.34 -9.01 10.37
N LYS A 21 5.19 -8.34 10.56
CA LYS A 21 4.48 -7.61 9.50
C LYS A 21 5.33 -6.45 8.96
N TRP A 22 6.03 -5.73 9.83
CA TRP A 22 6.99 -4.67 9.44
C TRP A 22 8.17 -5.22 8.63
N ASN A 23 8.78 -6.31 9.10
CA ASN A 23 9.93 -6.91 8.43
C ASN A 23 9.56 -7.44 7.04
N ARG A 24 8.38 -8.07 6.90
CA ARG A 24 7.85 -8.51 5.61
C ARG A 24 7.56 -7.35 4.67
N LEU A 25 7.04 -6.24 5.17
CA LEU A 25 6.80 -5.02 4.36
C LEU A 25 8.11 -4.44 3.83
N GLN A 26 9.13 -4.33 4.68
CA GLN A 26 10.45 -3.86 4.25
C GLN A 26 11.09 -4.81 3.22
N GLN A 27 11.01 -6.11 3.47
CA GLN A 27 11.51 -7.12 2.54
C GLN A 27 10.82 -7.01 1.17
N PHE A 28 9.49 -6.92 1.16
CA PHE A 28 8.71 -6.73 -0.06
C PHE A 28 9.16 -5.49 -0.85
N ALA A 29 9.39 -4.35 -0.19
CA ALA A 29 9.84 -3.14 -0.87
C ALA A 29 11.25 -3.30 -1.45
N ASN A 30 12.16 -3.96 -0.72
CA ASN A 30 13.56 -4.14 -1.12
C ASN A 30 13.73 -5.15 -2.27
N ASP A 31 13.07 -6.30 -2.16
CA ASP A 31 13.14 -7.40 -3.14
C ASP A 31 12.63 -6.96 -4.53
N HIS A 32 11.82 -5.90 -4.58
CA HIS A 32 11.23 -5.35 -5.79
C HIS A 32 11.66 -3.93 -6.12
N SER A 33 12.78 -3.46 -5.57
CA SER A 33 13.27 -2.08 -5.75
C SER A 33 13.45 -1.63 -7.21
N SER A 34 13.65 -2.56 -8.16
CA SER A 34 13.76 -2.27 -9.60
C SER A 34 12.43 -2.25 -10.36
N ASP A 35 11.36 -2.76 -9.76
CA ASP A 35 10.10 -3.07 -10.47
C ASP A 35 9.05 -1.96 -10.32
N TRP A 36 9.47 -0.82 -9.77
CA TRP A 36 8.62 0.34 -9.52
C TRP A 36 8.70 1.34 -10.66
N GLU A 37 7.53 1.79 -11.11
CA GLU A 37 7.41 2.78 -12.19
C GLU A 37 6.67 4.02 -11.69
N SER A 38 7.08 5.19 -12.17
CA SER A 38 6.37 6.44 -11.84
C SER A 38 4.96 6.42 -12.44
N THR A 39 3.96 6.86 -11.67
CA THR A 39 2.59 6.97 -12.15
C THR A 39 1.97 8.33 -11.78
N PRO A 40 1.33 9.03 -12.74
CA PRO A 40 0.62 10.28 -12.47
C PRO A 40 -0.84 10.06 -12.04
N ALA A 41 -1.31 8.82 -11.94
CA ALA A 41 -2.73 8.53 -11.74
C ALA A 41 -3.19 8.73 -10.29
N SER A 42 -4.48 9.06 -10.10
CA SER A 42 -5.11 9.08 -8.78
C SER A 42 -5.80 7.76 -8.51
N TYR A 43 -5.63 7.21 -7.31
CA TYR A 43 -6.09 5.87 -6.94
C TYR A 43 -7.02 5.92 -5.73
N ASN A 44 -8.09 5.13 -5.78
CA ASN A 44 -8.85 4.71 -4.59
C ASN A 44 -8.38 3.31 -4.22
N SER A 45 -8.26 2.98 -2.94
CA SER A 45 -7.70 1.70 -2.47
C SER A 45 -8.61 0.99 -1.46
N ASP A 46 -8.54 -0.34 -1.38
CA ASP A 46 -9.27 -1.12 -0.37
C ASP A 46 -8.57 -1.05 1.00
N PHE A 47 -7.24 -0.99 0.99
CA PHE A 47 -6.43 -0.76 2.18
C PHE A 47 -5.34 0.26 1.90
N TYR A 48 -4.98 0.99 2.95
CA TYR A 48 -3.88 1.94 2.91
C TYR A 48 -3.03 1.80 4.16
N ILE A 49 -1.71 1.90 4.00
CA ILE A 49 -0.74 1.96 5.08
C ILE A 49 -0.13 3.36 5.03
N ARG A 50 0.02 3.98 6.19
CA ARG A 50 0.67 5.29 6.30
C ARG A 50 1.71 5.27 7.42
N GLN A 51 2.90 5.76 7.09
CA GLN A 51 3.99 5.94 8.05
C GLN A 51 4.73 7.24 7.74
N GLY A 52 4.42 8.29 8.50
CA GLY A 52 4.98 9.62 8.27
C GLY A 52 4.71 10.10 6.84
N ASN A 53 5.78 10.29 6.08
CA ASN A 53 5.76 10.74 4.69
C ASN A 53 5.59 9.62 3.67
N PHE A 54 5.56 8.35 4.10
CA PHE A 54 5.33 7.20 3.23
C PHE A 54 3.86 6.75 3.32
N SER A 55 3.29 6.38 2.19
CA SER A 55 2.06 5.60 2.14
C SER A 55 2.14 4.48 1.10
N LEU A 56 1.41 3.40 1.37
CA LEU A 56 1.17 2.30 0.44
C LEU A 56 -0.33 2.11 0.30
N MET A 57 -0.81 1.97 -0.93
CA MET A 57 -2.21 1.77 -1.29
C MET A 57 -2.32 0.46 -2.06
N GLY A 58 -3.27 -0.38 -1.67
CA GLY A 58 -3.50 -1.68 -2.29
C GLY A 58 -4.97 -2.05 -2.39
N TRP A 59 -5.22 -3.11 -3.16
CA TRP A 59 -6.56 -3.64 -3.44
C TRP A 59 -6.61 -5.11 -3.07
N ASN A 60 -7.73 -5.54 -2.51
CA ASN A 60 -7.97 -6.95 -2.25
C ASN A 60 -8.06 -7.69 -3.59
N ASN A 61 -7.26 -8.75 -3.78
CA ASN A 61 -7.08 -9.41 -5.07
C ASN A 61 -6.59 -8.49 -6.20
N GLY A 62 -5.99 -7.34 -5.85
CA GLY A 62 -5.41 -6.41 -6.80
C GLY A 62 -4.21 -7.00 -7.54
N THR A 63 -3.98 -6.49 -8.76
CA THR A 63 -2.80 -6.81 -9.56
C THR A 63 -1.75 -5.70 -9.54
N SER A 64 -1.97 -4.66 -8.75
CA SER A 64 -1.02 -3.57 -8.55
C SER A 64 -1.04 -3.03 -7.13
N VAL A 65 0.00 -2.28 -6.80
CA VAL A 65 0.17 -1.54 -5.55
C VAL A 65 0.76 -0.19 -5.88
N VAL A 66 0.41 0.83 -5.11
CA VAL A 66 0.93 2.19 -5.27
C VAL A 66 1.59 2.63 -3.99
N VAL A 67 2.77 3.25 -4.10
CA VAL A 67 3.44 3.90 -2.97
C VAL A 67 3.57 5.39 -3.25
N ASN A 68 3.39 6.18 -2.20
CA ASN A 68 3.72 7.61 -2.22
C ASN A 68 4.76 7.88 -1.15
N PHE A 69 5.75 8.71 -1.47
CA PHE A 69 6.71 9.17 -0.48
C PHE A 69 7.28 10.54 -0.82
N ILE A 70 7.76 11.24 0.21
CA ILE A 70 8.60 12.42 0.03
C ILE A 70 10.05 11.95 0.11
N ASP A 71 10.82 12.20 -0.95
CA ASP A 71 12.23 11.85 -0.98
C ASP A 71 13.10 12.79 -0.13
N THR A 72 14.40 12.52 -0.09
CA THR A 72 15.36 13.30 0.69
C THR A 72 15.52 14.74 0.20
N ASN A 73 15.10 15.05 -1.03
CA ASN A 73 15.12 16.39 -1.60
C ASN A 73 13.80 17.14 -1.35
N GLY A 74 12.84 16.52 -0.66
CA GLY A 74 11.52 17.08 -0.41
C GLY A 74 10.55 16.93 -1.58
N GLN A 75 10.89 16.15 -2.61
CA GLN A 75 10.01 15.92 -3.76
C GLN A 75 9.04 14.78 -3.47
N ALA A 76 7.76 15.03 -3.73
CA ALA A 76 6.73 14.00 -3.66
C ALA A 76 6.85 13.07 -4.88
N ASN A 77 6.93 11.78 -4.62
CA ASN A 77 7.02 10.71 -5.62
C ASN A 77 5.84 9.76 -5.45
N GLN A 78 5.30 9.30 -6.57
CA GLN A 78 4.28 8.25 -6.62
C GLN A 78 4.72 7.16 -7.59
N LEU A 79 4.86 5.95 -7.07
CA LEU A 79 5.28 4.80 -7.85
C LEU A 79 4.20 3.72 -7.80
N THR A 80 4.09 2.96 -8.88
CA THR A 80 3.23 1.78 -8.98
C THR A 80 4.06 0.57 -9.34
N ARG A 81 3.57 -0.59 -8.95
CA ARG A 81 4.16 -1.88 -9.30
C ARG A 81 3.04 -2.89 -9.49
N SER A 82 3.21 -3.80 -10.45
CA SER A 82 2.35 -4.97 -10.55
C SER A 82 2.66 -6.00 -9.45
N VAL A 83 1.64 -6.53 -8.82
CA VAL A 83 1.75 -7.59 -7.80
C VAL A 83 0.99 -8.82 -8.24
N LYS A 84 1.42 -10.00 -7.78
CA LYS A 84 0.66 -11.23 -7.96
C LYS A 84 -0.50 -11.28 -6.96
N PRO A 85 -1.62 -11.96 -7.31
CA PRO A 85 -2.66 -12.24 -6.33
C PRO A 85 -2.07 -12.92 -5.09
N GLY A 86 -2.42 -12.43 -3.91
CA GLY A 86 -1.96 -12.95 -2.62
C GLY A 86 -0.62 -12.42 -2.12
N GLU A 87 0.13 -11.66 -2.93
CA GLU A 87 1.46 -11.18 -2.56
C GLU A 87 1.45 -10.19 -1.38
N LEU A 88 0.32 -9.50 -1.18
CA LEU A 88 0.12 -8.50 -0.13
C LEU A 88 -0.81 -8.96 1.00
N ASP A 89 -1.28 -10.20 1.00
CA ASP A 89 -2.27 -10.69 1.98
C ASP A 89 -1.77 -10.56 3.43
N PHE A 90 -0.45 -10.64 3.63
CA PHE A 90 0.17 -10.45 4.94
C PHE A 90 -0.08 -9.08 5.58
N LEU A 91 -0.50 -8.08 4.79
CA LEU A 91 -0.85 -6.76 5.29
C LEU A 91 -2.27 -6.72 5.85
N THR A 92 -3.17 -7.55 5.32
CA THR A 92 -4.60 -7.57 5.62
C THR A 92 -5.04 -8.75 6.49
N GLU A 93 -4.15 -9.74 6.71
CA GLU A 93 -4.25 -10.77 7.76
C GLU A 93 -4.35 -10.21 9.19
#